data_AF-A0A7W9L521-F1
#
_entry.id   AF-A0A7W9L521-F1
#
_cell.length_a   1.000
_cell.length_b   1.000
_cell.length_c   1.000
_cell.angle_alpha   90.00
_cell.angle_beta   90.00
_cell.angle_gamma   90.00
#
_symmetry.space_group_name_H-M   'P 1'
#
loop_
_entity.id
_entity.type
_entity.pdbx_description
1 polymer ?
#
loop_
_entity_poly.entity_id
_entity_poly.type
_entity_poly.pdbx_seq_one_letter_code
_entity_poly.pdbx_strand_id
1 'polypeptide(L)'
;MDRLTPLEHANLARRLIEHVGGLDKAAKLCRVGVSDLSLYQNPNRPDRIMPADVMSALQVNGGTTLYSDAQLAEVDAPRTVVADPMHHACGLVKEAADVLGAVQASLSDGTVSAADFSNCDRELADLEERIMVLRAGLRGAHLRAVS
;
A
#
# COMPACT_ATOMS: atom_id res chain seq x y z
N MET A 1 -14.80 12.32 -7.05
CA MET A 1 -13.72 11.42 -7.52
C MET A 1 -12.42 12.10 -7.17
N ASP A 2 -11.90 11.83 -5.99
CA ASP A 2 -10.70 12.50 -5.53
C ASP A 2 -9.50 11.75 -6.12
N ARG A 3 -9.01 12.23 -7.26
CA ARG A 3 -7.91 11.63 -8.02
C ARG A 3 -6.73 11.36 -7.09
N LEU A 4 -6.15 10.15 -7.15
CA LEU A 4 -4.83 9.82 -6.60
C LEU A 4 -3.89 11.04 -6.68
N THR A 5 -3.32 11.45 -5.55
CA THR A 5 -2.41 12.59 -5.57
C THR A 5 -1.21 12.29 -6.48
N PRO A 6 -0.55 13.30 -7.09
CA PRO A 6 0.61 13.07 -7.94
C PRO A 6 1.72 12.27 -7.24
N LEU A 7 1.86 12.45 -5.93
CA LEU A 7 2.82 11.73 -5.09
C LEU A 7 2.43 10.25 -4.91
N GLU A 8 1.16 9.96 -4.60
CA GLU A 8 0.67 8.59 -4.48
C GLU A 8 0.76 7.84 -5.80
N HIS A 9 0.38 8.49 -6.91
CA HIS A 9 0.53 7.92 -8.25
C HIS A 9 1.99 7.57 -8.56
N ALA A 10 2.93 8.51 -8.34
CA ALA A 10 4.34 8.28 -8.61
C ALA A 10 4.93 7.11 -7.78
N ASN A 11 4.48 6.95 -6.54
CA ASN A 11 4.89 5.84 -5.68
C ASN A 11 4.31 4.50 -6.14
N LEU A 12 3.05 4.46 -6.55
CA LEU A 12 2.42 3.26 -7.13
C LEU A 12 3.10 2.86 -8.44
N ALA A 13 3.39 3.82 -9.31
CA ALA A 13 4.10 3.60 -10.57
C ALA A 13 5.46 2.93 -10.32
N ARG A 14 6.23 3.44 -9.34
CA ARG A 14 7.53 2.89 -8.96
C ARG A 14 7.43 1.45 -8.48
N ARG A 15 6.53 1.19 -7.54
CA ARG A 15 6.30 -0.16 -7.00
C ARG A 15 5.88 -1.15 -8.08
N LEU A 16 4.99 -0.74 -8.98
CA LEU A 16 4.54 -1.59 -10.09
C LEU A 16 5.68 -1.94 -11.05
N ILE A 17 6.51 -0.94 -11.41
CA ILE A 17 7.66 -1.14 -12.30
C ILE A 17 8.73 -2.02 -11.64
N GLU A 18 9.02 -1.80 -10.36
CA GLU A 18 9.94 -2.63 -9.58
C GLU A 18 9.45 -4.08 -9.50
N HIS A 19 8.16 -4.29 -9.22
CA HIS A 19 7.55 -5.61 -9.13
C HIS A 19 7.69 -6.42 -10.43
N VAL A 20 7.57 -5.76 -11.58
CA VAL A 20 7.72 -6.39 -12.89
C VAL A 20 9.19 -6.75 -13.20
N GLY A 21 10.15 -6.19 -12.46
CA GLY A 21 11.59 -6.40 -12.63
C GLY A 21 12.34 -5.21 -13.23
N GLY A 22 11.82 -4.00 -13.04
CA GLY A 22 12.46 -2.76 -13.44
C GLY A 22 12.03 -2.21 -14.81
N LEU A 23 12.55 -1.03 -15.13
CA LEU A 23 12.16 -0.23 -16.30
C LEU A 23 12.32 -0.95 -17.64
N ASP A 24 13.44 -1.64 -17.85
CA ASP A 24 13.72 -2.33 -19.12
C ASP A 24 12.76 -3.49 -19.38
N LYS A 25 12.38 -4.21 -18.32
CA LYS A 25 11.42 -5.30 -18.40
C LYS A 25 9.99 -4.77 -18.54
N ALA A 26 9.64 -3.72 -17.80
CA ALA A 26 8.36 -3.05 -17.93
C ALA A 26 8.13 -2.49 -19.36
N ALA A 27 9.15 -1.88 -19.98
CA ALA A 27 9.06 -1.35 -21.35
C ALA A 27 8.80 -2.43 -22.41
N LYS A 28 9.24 -3.67 -22.18
CA LYS A 28 8.98 -4.80 -23.10
C LYS A 28 7.55 -5.35 -22.99
N LEU A 29 6.87 -5.08 -21.87
CA LEU A 29 5.55 -5.64 -21.56
C LEU A 29 4.40 -4.67 -21.86
N CYS A 30 4.72 -3.43 -22.24
CA CYS A 30 3.74 -2.41 -22.56
C CYS A 30 4.13 -1.65 -23.83
N ARG A 31 3.26 -0.75 -24.29
CA ARG A 31 3.49 0.02 -25.53
C ARG A 31 4.38 1.26 -25.37
N VAL A 32 4.87 1.55 -24.16
CA VAL A 32 5.62 2.77 -23.84
C VAL A 32 7.08 2.47 -23.53
N GLY A 33 7.96 3.43 -23.81
CA GLY A 33 9.40 3.28 -23.57
C GLY A 33 9.81 3.56 -22.13
N VAL A 34 11.07 3.24 -21.82
CA VAL A 34 11.71 3.49 -20.51
C VAL A 34 11.59 4.95 -20.07
N SER A 35 11.70 5.90 -21.00
CA SER A 35 11.59 7.33 -20.71
C SER A 35 10.21 7.72 -20.19
N ASP A 36 9.13 7.22 -20.81
CA ASP A 36 7.76 7.49 -20.36
C ASP A 36 7.49 6.85 -19.00
N LEU A 37 7.94 5.60 -18.81
CA LEU A 37 7.83 4.90 -17.53
C LEU A 37 8.58 5.60 -16.39
N SER A 38 9.73 6.22 -16.70
CA SER A 38 10.48 7.05 -15.74
C SER A 38 9.71 8.33 -15.39
N LEU A 39 9.08 8.96 -16.38
CA LEU A 39 8.26 10.17 -16.16
C LEU A 39 7.05 9.90 -15.26
N TYR A 40 6.39 8.74 -15.39
CA TYR A 40 5.25 8.37 -14.54
C TYR A 40 5.63 8.22 -13.05
N GLN A 41 6.90 7.97 -12.74
CA GLN A 41 7.42 7.85 -11.38
C GLN A 41 7.84 9.19 -10.77
N ASN A 42 7.74 10.29 -11.52
CA ASN A 42 8.18 11.61 -11.07
C ASN A 42 6.99 12.43 -10.51
N PRO A 43 6.93 12.66 -9.19
CA PRO A 43 5.83 13.41 -8.59
C PRO A 43 5.80 14.89 -9.00
N ASN A 44 6.90 15.43 -9.53
CA ASN A 44 6.98 16.81 -10.03
C ASN A 44 6.43 16.98 -11.45
N ARG A 45 5.93 15.89 -12.06
CA ARG A 45 5.31 15.87 -13.39
C ARG A 45 3.87 15.37 -13.31
N PRO A 46 2.95 16.15 -12.69
CA PRO A 46 1.55 15.73 -12.51
C PRO A 46 0.78 15.59 -13.82
N ASP A 47 1.29 16.16 -14.92
CA ASP A 47 0.78 15.98 -16.28
C ASP A 47 1.05 14.58 -16.85
N ARG A 48 1.99 13.83 -16.25
CA ARG A 48 2.43 12.51 -16.70
C ARG A 48 1.85 11.42 -15.82
N ILE A 49 0.57 11.13 -16.05
CA ILE A 49 -0.14 10.01 -15.43
C ILE A 49 0.04 8.76 -16.30
N MET A 50 0.26 7.61 -15.67
CA MET A 50 0.35 6.34 -16.37
C MET A 50 -1.01 6.02 -17.03
N PRO A 51 -1.05 5.62 -18.30
CA PRO A 51 -2.30 5.20 -18.94
C PRO A 51 -2.84 3.89 -18.37
N ALA A 52 -4.17 3.73 -18.33
CA ALA A 52 -4.82 2.54 -17.75
C ALA A 52 -4.46 1.23 -18.46
N ASP A 53 -4.23 1.27 -19.77
CA ASP A 53 -3.81 0.12 -20.56
C ASP A 53 -2.37 -0.31 -20.21
N VAL A 54 -1.48 0.66 -19.94
CA VAL A 54 -0.12 0.40 -19.46
C VAL A 54 -0.14 -0.19 -18.05
N MET A 55 -0.95 0.38 -17.13
CA MET A 55 -1.13 -0.19 -15.78
C MET A 55 -1.61 -1.64 -15.86
N SER A 56 -2.64 -1.91 -16.67
CA SER A 56 -3.23 -3.24 -16.81
C SER A 56 -2.23 -4.25 -17.35
N ALA A 57 -1.46 -3.87 -18.39
CA ALA A 57 -0.43 -4.73 -18.95
C ALA A 57 0.65 -5.10 -17.92
N LEU A 58 1.13 -4.12 -17.13
CA LEU A 58 2.13 -4.37 -16.09
C LEU A 58 1.58 -5.21 -14.94
N GLN A 59 0.34 -4.97 -14.51
CA GLN A 59 -0.33 -5.74 -13.47
C GLN A 59 -0.51 -7.21 -13.87
N VAL A 60 -1.01 -7.47 -15.08
CA VAL A 60 -1.22 -8.83 -15.60
C VAL A 60 0.11 -9.57 -15.75
N ASN A 61 1.13 -8.94 -16.32
CA ASN A 61 2.43 -9.59 -16.52
C ASN A 61 3.27 -9.69 -15.24
N GLY A 62 3.03 -8.80 -14.27
CA GLY A 62 3.65 -8.84 -12.95
C GLY A 62 2.94 -9.77 -11.96
N GLY A 63 1.69 -10.16 -12.22
CA GLY A 63 0.87 -10.93 -11.28
C GLY A 63 0.45 -10.12 -10.05
N THR A 64 0.15 -8.83 -10.23
CA THR A 64 -0.16 -7.91 -9.12
C THR A 64 -1.39 -7.05 -9.41
N THR A 65 -2.06 -6.58 -8.36
CA THR A 65 -3.27 -5.74 -8.41
C THR A 65 -3.06 -4.34 -7.81
N LEU A 66 -1.81 -3.89 -7.62
CA LEU A 66 -1.45 -2.65 -6.90
C LEU A 66 -2.28 -1.40 -7.24
N TYR A 67 -2.51 -1.12 -8.52
CA TYR A 67 -3.34 0.02 -8.95
C TYR A 67 -4.84 -0.29 -8.84
N SER A 68 -5.24 -1.52 -9.16
CA SER A 68 -6.62 -1.97 -9.03
C SER A 68 -7.10 -1.94 -7.57
N ASP A 69 -6.25 -2.35 -6.61
CA ASP A 69 -6.54 -2.29 -5.17
C ASP A 69 -6.61 -0.84 -4.69
N ALA A 70 -5.72 0.03 -5.20
CA ALA A 70 -5.75 1.46 -4.89
C ALA A 70 -7.01 2.15 -5.42
N GLN A 71 -7.55 1.69 -6.55
CA GLN A 71 -8.81 2.19 -7.15
C GLN A 71 -10.05 1.55 -6.52
N LEU A 72 -10.02 0.26 -6.16
CA LEU A 72 -11.14 -0.44 -5.51
C LEU A 72 -11.35 0.00 -4.05
N ALA A 73 -10.27 0.42 -3.37
CA ALA A 73 -10.37 1.12 -2.09
C ALA A 73 -11.19 2.43 -2.16
N GLU A 74 -11.44 2.97 -3.36
CA GLU A 74 -12.35 4.11 -3.56
C GLU A 74 -13.82 3.70 -3.81
N VAL A 75 -14.11 2.50 -4.32
CA VAL A 75 -15.43 2.23 -4.93
C VAL A 75 -16.34 1.26 -4.14
N ASP A 76 -15.83 0.28 -3.37
CA ASP A 76 -16.70 -0.82 -2.93
C ASP A 76 -16.63 -1.30 -1.47
N ALA A 77 -16.14 -0.48 -0.54
CA ALA A 77 -16.35 -0.79 0.89
C ALA A 77 -17.59 -0.03 1.42
N PRO A 78 -18.69 -0.70 1.82
CA PRO A 78 -19.73 -0.06 2.59
C PRO A 78 -19.10 0.49 3.87
N ARG A 79 -18.92 1.81 3.93
CA ARG A 79 -18.29 2.51 5.04
C ARG A 79 -19.24 2.64 6.23
N THR A 80 -19.54 1.53 6.89
CA THR A 80 -19.92 1.57 8.31
C THR A 80 -18.66 1.58 9.15
N VAL A 81 -17.96 2.72 9.19
CA VAL A 81 -16.96 2.99 10.23
C VAL A 81 -17.57 3.99 11.19
N VAL A 82 -18.44 3.50 12.08
CA VAL A 82 -18.74 4.14 13.37
C VAL A 82 -17.64 3.73 14.35
N ALA A 83 -16.39 3.97 13.98
CA ALA A 83 -15.26 3.63 14.82
C ALA A 83 -14.49 4.91 15.09
N ASP A 84 -14.48 5.30 16.36
CA ASP A 84 -13.77 6.48 16.86
C ASP A 84 -12.27 6.34 16.49
N PRO A 85 -11.73 7.24 15.65
CA PRO A 85 -10.32 7.18 15.26
C PRO A 85 -9.38 7.18 16.48
N MET A 86 -9.77 7.79 17.60
CA MET A 86 -8.99 7.76 18.82
C MET A 86 -8.92 6.37 19.45
N HIS A 87 -10.02 5.60 19.40
CA HIS A 87 -10.04 4.22 19.88
C HIS A 87 -9.06 3.33 19.10
N HIS A 88 -8.97 3.51 17.78
CA HIS A 88 -8.00 2.79 16.95
C HIS A 88 -6.57 3.29 17.13
N ALA A 89 -6.35 4.59 17.31
CA ALA A 89 -5.04 5.16 17.57
C ALA A 89 -4.44 4.67 18.90
N CYS A 90 -5.22 4.63 19.98
CA CYS A 90 -4.78 4.04 21.25
C CYS A 90 -4.47 2.55 21.10
N GLY A 91 -5.22 1.87 20.25
CA GLY A 91 -5.01 0.49 19.88
C GLY A 91 -3.66 0.17 19.25
N LEU A 92 -3.16 1.04 18.38
CA LEU A 92 -1.89 0.83 17.67
C LEU A 92 -0.70 0.66 18.61
N VAL A 93 -0.71 1.33 19.76
CA VAL A 93 0.36 1.22 20.75
C VAL A 93 0.42 -0.20 21.32
N LYS A 94 -0.73 -0.85 21.50
CA LYS A 94 -0.81 -2.24 21.95
C LYS A 94 -0.23 -3.18 20.89
N GLU A 95 -0.71 -3.12 19.65
CA GLU A 95 -0.22 -4.03 18.59
C GLU A 95 1.27 -3.84 18.33
N ALA A 96 1.76 -2.59 18.37
CA ALA A 96 3.19 -2.32 18.25
C ALA A 96 4.00 -2.95 19.41
N ALA A 97 3.45 -2.96 20.62
CA ALA A 97 4.09 -3.63 21.76
C ALA A 97 4.07 -5.16 21.61
N ASP A 98 2.99 -5.73 21.07
CA ASP A 98 2.84 -7.17 20.83
C ASP A 98 3.84 -7.65 19.75
N VAL A 99 4.02 -6.88 18.66
CA VAL A 99 5.09 -7.11 17.67
C VAL A 99 6.48 -7.06 18.31
N LEU A 100 6.76 -6.04 19.12
CA LEU A 100 8.05 -5.92 19.80
C LEU A 100 8.30 -7.10 20.76
N GLY A 101 7.26 -7.58 21.44
CA GLY A 101 7.32 -8.77 22.29
C GLY A 101 7.63 -10.04 21.50
N ALA A 102 6.98 -10.24 20.35
CA ALA A 102 7.26 -11.36 19.46
C ALA A 102 8.69 -11.33 18.90
N VAL A 103 9.18 -10.15 18.50
CA VAL A 103 10.57 -9.95 18.04
C VAL A 103 11.57 -10.23 19.16
N GLN A 104 11.30 -9.76 20.38
CA GLN A 104 12.17 -10.05 21.52
C GLN A 104 12.20 -11.56 21.83
N ALA A 105 11.04 -12.21 21.85
CA ALA A 105 10.92 -13.64 22.14
C ALA A 105 11.66 -14.49 21.10
N SER A 106 11.44 -14.20 19.82
CA SER A 106 12.08 -14.86 18.67
C SER A 106 13.59 -14.69 18.58
N LEU A 107 14.16 -13.66 19.21
CA LEU A 107 15.60 -13.42 19.23
C LEU A 107 16.26 -13.82 20.55
N SER A 108 15.49 -14.36 21.51
CA SER A 108 15.96 -14.61 22.86
C SER A 108 17.03 -15.71 22.97
N ASP A 109 17.05 -16.68 22.06
CA ASP A 109 18.05 -17.74 21.97
C ASP A 109 19.14 -17.47 20.91
N GLY A 110 19.09 -16.30 20.25
CA GLY A 110 20.03 -15.86 19.23
C GLY A 110 19.74 -16.39 17.82
N THR A 111 18.65 -17.13 17.61
CA THR A 111 18.24 -17.66 16.30
C THR A 111 16.74 -17.52 16.07
N VAL A 112 16.32 -17.23 14.83
CA VAL A 112 14.89 -17.17 14.49
C VAL A 112 14.49 -18.48 13.83
N SER A 113 13.62 -19.26 14.47
CA SER A 113 13.04 -20.47 13.87
C SER A 113 11.91 -20.14 12.88
N ALA A 114 11.44 -21.13 12.13
CA ALA A 114 10.28 -20.96 11.26
C ALA A 114 8.99 -20.65 12.05
N ALA A 115 8.86 -21.17 13.27
CA ALA A 115 7.74 -20.88 14.15
C ALA A 115 7.79 -19.42 14.66
N ASP A 116 8.99 -18.95 15.01
CA ASP A 116 9.23 -17.57 15.42
C ASP A 116 8.90 -16.58 14.31
N PHE A 117 9.37 -16.87 13.09
CA PHE A 117 9.06 -16.08 11.91
C PHE A 117 7.55 -16.01 11.68
N SER A 118 6.86 -17.15 11.72
CA SER A 118 5.40 -17.20 11.53
C SER A 118 4.64 -16.43 12.60
N ASN A 119 5.14 -16.43 13.84
CA ASN A 119 4.53 -15.68 14.93
C ASN A 119 4.74 -14.17 14.75
N CYS A 120 5.95 -13.73 14.41
CA CYS A 120 6.24 -12.32 14.10
C CYS A 120 5.44 -11.82 12.90
N ASP A 121 5.31 -12.64 11.84
CA ASP A 121 4.53 -12.32 10.65
C ASP A 121 3.05 -12.11 10.96
N ARG A 122 2.48 -12.94 11.85
CA ARG A 122 1.10 -12.78 12.34
C ARG A 122 0.92 -11.46 13.09
N GLU A 123 1.78 -11.15 14.05
CA GLU A 123 1.68 -9.89 14.81
C GLU A 123 1.86 -8.65 13.91
N LEU A 124 2.72 -8.75 12.89
CA LEU A 124 2.89 -7.70 11.88
C LEU A 124 1.62 -7.51 11.04
N ALA A 125 0.98 -8.59 10.61
CA ALA A 125 -0.28 -8.53 9.86
C ALA A 125 -1.40 -7.89 10.69
N ASP A 126 -1.50 -8.22 11.98
CA ASP A 126 -2.50 -7.65 12.90
C ASP A 126 -2.27 -6.12 13.08
N LEU A 127 -1.02 -5.68 13.19
CA LEU A 127 -0.66 -4.25 13.23
C LEU A 127 -1.00 -3.54 11.91
N GLU A 128 -0.71 -4.15 10.75
CA GLU A 128 -1.00 -3.61 9.43
C GLU A 128 -2.50 -3.41 9.21
N GLU A 129 -3.33 -4.40 9.57
CA GLU A 129 -4.79 -4.31 9.50
C GLU A 129 -5.27 -3.10 10.33
N ARG A 130 -4.73 -2.93 11.53
CA ARG A 130 -5.15 -1.84 12.41
C ARG A 130 -4.75 -0.46 11.89
N ILE A 131 -3.60 -0.34 11.24
CA ILE A 131 -3.18 0.88 10.53
C ILE A 131 -4.16 1.18 9.38
N MET A 132 -4.60 0.17 8.63
CA MET A 132 -5.57 0.35 7.55
C MET A 132 -6.90 0.90 8.08
N VAL A 133 -7.40 0.34 9.18
CA VAL A 133 -8.65 0.80 9.82
C VAL A 133 -8.53 2.24 10.30
N LEU A 134 -7.43 2.62 10.96
CA LEU A 134 -7.22 4.00 11.40
C LEU A 134 -7.18 4.99 10.23
N ARG A 135 -6.47 4.66 9.15
CA ARG A 135 -6.42 5.49 7.93
C ARG A 135 -7.82 5.69 7.34
N ALA A 136 -8.63 4.63 7.28
CA ALA A 136 -10.01 4.73 6.83
C ALA A 136 -10.86 5.63 7.73
N GLY A 137 -10.72 5.49 9.06
CA GLY A 137 -11.39 6.34 10.05
C GLY A 137 -11.04 7.82 9.93
N LEU A 138 -9.75 8.15 9.81
CA LEU A 138 -9.26 9.53 9.64
C LEU A 138 -9.77 10.16 8.35
N ARG A 139 -9.76 9.42 7.23
CA ARG A 139 -10.34 9.88 5.96
C ARG A 139 -11.84 10.15 6.09
N GLY A 140 -12.57 9.26 6.75
CA GLY A 140 -13.99 9.46 7.02
C GLY A 140 -14.27 10.72 7.85
N ALA A 141 -13.45 10.98 8.86
CA ALA A 141 -13.55 12.20 9.66
C ALA A 141 -13.23 13.47 8.86
N HIS A 142 -12.20 13.44 8.01
CA HIS A 142 -11.84 14.57 7.15
C HIS A 142 -12.94 14.93 6.15
N LEU A 143 -13.53 13.94 5.47
CA LEU A 143 -14.62 14.18 4.51
C LEU A 143 -15.85 14.82 5.15
N ARG A 144 -16.17 14.45 6.41
CA ARG A 144 -17.27 15.08 7.17
C ARG A 144 -17.00 16.53 7.54
N ALA A 145 -15.73 16.96 7.64
CA ALA A 145 -15.37 18.32 7.98
C ALA A 145 -15.36 19.29 6.78
N VAL A 146 -15.34 18.74 5.55
CA VAL A 146 -15.25 19.50 4.29
C VAL A 146 -16.58 19.48 3.51
N SER A 147 -17.57 18.70 3.98
CA SER A 147 -18.95 18.67 3.46
C SER A 147 -19.84 19.65 4.22
#